data_AF-R6WJ14-F1
#
_entry.id   AF-R6WJ14-F1
#
_cell.length_a   1.000
_cell.length_b   1.000
_cell.length_c   1.000
_cell.angle_alpha   90.00
_cell.angle_beta   90.00
_cell.angle_gamma   90.00
#
_symmetry.space_group_name_H-M   'P 1'
#
loop_
_entity.id
_entity.type
_entity.pdbx_description
1 polymer ?
#
loop_
_entity_poly.entity_id
_entity_poly.type
_entity_poly.pdbx_seq_one_letter_code
_entity_poly.pdbx_strand_id
1 'polypeptide(L)'
;MNATVYVNGEKMGTHPYGYTPFSFDITDKVKVGEENVVAVKVDHKTPSSRWYSGSGIYRSVHLSVMDKVHVGLNGTKVETPDLKSDTKNVTTNIKTTVQNEGAEKASVELTHNIFKKGTEESIGSVTTQAQEVEAGKSQVI
;
A
#
# COMPACT_ATOMS: atom_id res chain seq x y z
N MET A 1 -2.78 18.36 -12.51
CA MET A 1 -3.48 17.08 -12.79
C MET A 1 -2.86 16.40 -14.01
N ASN A 2 -3.30 15.20 -14.39
CA ASN A 2 -2.72 14.39 -15.48
C ASN A 2 -1.22 14.09 -15.30
N ALA A 3 -0.91 13.13 -14.43
CA ALA A 3 0.43 12.59 -14.30
C ALA A 3 0.70 11.51 -15.36
N THR A 4 1.92 11.47 -15.89
CA THR A 4 2.50 10.30 -16.56
C THR A 4 3.83 9.98 -15.87
N VAL A 5 3.98 8.75 -15.39
CA VAL A 5 5.17 8.31 -14.64
C VAL A 5 6.05 7.45 -15.53
N TYR A 6 7.36 7.68 -15.41
CA TYR A 6 8.40 6.92 -16.09
C TYR A 6 9.46 6.44 -15.09
N VAL A 7 10.02 5.26 -15.34
CA VAL A 7 11.17 4.71 -14.61
C VAL A 7 12.19 4.27 -15.64
N ASN A 8 13.42 4.77 -15.53
CA ASN A 8 14.52 4.49 -16.46
C ASN A 8 14.15 4.69 -17.93
N GLY A 9 13.30 5.71 -18.21
CA GLY A 9 12.81 6.04 -19.55
C GLY A 9 11.57 5.25 -20.01
N GLU A 10 11.20 4.18 -19.31
CA GLU A 10 10.00 3.40 -19.62
C GLU A 10 8.75 3.98 -18.96
N LYS A 11 7.61 3.99 -19.67
CA LYS A 11 6.35 4.53 -19.15
C LYS A 11 5.64 3.51 -18.25
N MET A 12 5.40 3.87 -16.98
CA MET A 12 4.65 3.03 -16.03
C MET A 12 3.14 3.18 -16.19
N GLY A 13 2.68 4.40 -16.47
CA GLY A 13 1.26 4.66 -16.63
C GLY A 13 0.89 6.12 -16.43
N THR A 14 -0.41 6.37 -16.30
CA THR A 14 -0.97 7.71 -16.14
C THR A 14 -2.00 7.77 -15.03
N HIS A 15 -2.07 8.91 -14.35
CA HIS A 15 -3.13 9.18 -13.36
C HIS A 15 -3.76 10.56 -13.62
N PRO A 16 -4.98 10.61 -14.18
CA PRO A 16 -5.61 11.89 -14.52
C PRO A 16 -5.97 12.74 -13.30
N TYR A 17 -6.57 12.14 -12.28
CA TYR A 17 -7.21 12.90 -11.21
C TYR A 17 -6.19 13.47 -10.22
N GLY A 18 -6.20 14.79 -10.01
CA GLY A 18 -5.17 15.48 -9.25
C GLY A 18 -5.21 15.28 -7.73
N TYR A 19 -6.23 14.60 -7.19
CA TYR A 19 -6.50 14.59 -5.75
C TYR A 19 -6.50 13.21 -5.07
N THR A 20 -6.54 12.12 -5.83
CA THR A 20 -6.50 10.75 -5.27
C THR A 20 -5.08 10.19 -5.29
N PRO A 21 -4.71 9.38 -4.28
CA PRO A 21 -3.43 8.67 -4.30
C PRO A 21 -3.40 7.63 -5.43
N PHE A 22 -2.19 7.31 -5.88
CA PHE A 22 -1.93 6.23 -6.84
C PHE A 22 -0.52 5.68 -6.60
N SER A 23 -0.25 4.49 -7.14
CA SER A 23 1.03 3.80 -7.04
C SER A 23 1.29 3.02 -8.33
N PHE A 24 2.56 2.80 -8.64
CA PHE A 24 2.99 1.85 -9.67
C PHE A 24 3.99 0.90 -9.02
N ASP A 25 3.86 -0.39 -9.32
CA ASP A 25 4.97 -1.31 -9.10
C ASP A 25 6.04 -1.04 -10.18
N ILE A 26 7.28 -0.93 -9.73
CA ILE A 26 8.44 -0.60 -10.55
C ILE A 26 9.53 -1.68 -10.47
N THR A 27 9.26 -2.79 -9.78
CA THR A 27 10.24 -3.83 -9.44
C THR A 27 11.01 -4.31 -10.67
N ASP A 28 10.30 -4.66 -11.75
CA ASP A 28 10.90 -5.13 -13.01
C ASP A 28 11.67 -4.05 -13.81
N LYS A 29 11.64 -2.80 -13.35
CA LYS A 29 12.24 -1.64 -14.03
C LYS A 29 13.44 -1.08 -13.30
N VAL A 30 13.64 -1.49 -12.05
CA VAL A 30 14.76 -1.05 -11.22
C VAL A 30 16.02 -1.86 -11.58
N LYS A 31 17.13 -1.14 -11.76
CA LYS A 31 18.47 -1.71 -11.96
C LYS A 31 19.21 -1.71 -10.62
N VAL A 32 19.27 -2.87 -9.97
CA VAL A 32 19.88 -2.98 -8.64
C VAL A 32 21.38 -2.71 -8.69
N GLY A 33 21.87 -1.85 -7.79
CA GLY A 33 23.29 -1.46 -7.72
C GLY A 33 23.67 -0.33 -8.70
N GLU A 34 22.73 0.16 -9.51
CA GLU A 34 22.93 1.25 -10.46
C GLU A 34 22.10 2.49 -10.08
N GLU A 35 22.40 3.62 -10.74
CA GLU A 35 21.55 4.79 -10.69
C GLU A 35 20.22 4.50 -11.39
N ASN A 36 19.11 4.85 -10.72
CA ASN A 36 17.76 4.71 -11.25
C ASN A 36 17.08 6.07 -11.30
N VAL A 37 16.41 6.37 -12.41
CA VAL A 37 15.75 7.66 -12.62
C VAL A 37 14.24 7.47 -12.68
N VAL A 38 13.52 8.15 -11.79
CA VAL A 38 12.06 8.29 -11.86
C VAL A 38 11.74 9.68 -12.42
N ALA A 39 10.99 9.73 -13.51
CA ALA A 39 10.54 10.98 -14.12
C ALA A 39 9.02 11.07 -14.11
N VAL A 40 8.49 12.24 -13.77
CA VAL A 40 7.04 12.48 -13.73
C VAL A 40 6.71 13.68 -14.62
N LYS A 41 5.95 13.44 -15.69
CA LYS A 41 5.35 14.50 -16.49
C LYS A 41 4.01 14.87 -15.87
N VAL A 42 3.80 16.16 -15.62
CA VAL A 42 2.51 16.70 -15.18
C VAL A 42 1.98 17.65 -16.25
N ASP A 43 0.80 17.36 -16.78
CA ASP A 43 0.13 18.19 -17.79
C ASP A 43 -1.13 18.86 -17.23
N HIS A 44 -0.93 20.06 -16.66
CA HIS A 44 -2.03 20.85 -16.10
C HIS A 44 -2.49 21.94 -17.07
N LYS A 45 -3.25 21.55 -18.10
CA LYS A 45 -3.92 22.51 -19.00
C LYS A 45 -5.12 23.16 -18.31
N THR A 46 -5.22 24.47 -18.47
CA THR A 46 -6.37 25.27 -18.01
C THR A 46 -7.35 25.54 -19.15
N PRO A 47 -8.67 25.68 -18.89
CA PRO A 47 -9.32 25.62 -17.58
C PRO A 47 -9.58 24.18 -17.09
N SER A 48 -9.36 23.94 -15.79
CA SER A 48 -9.46 22.60 -15.17
C SER A 48 -10.11 22.59 -13.78
N SER A 49 -10.39 23.76 -13.19
CA SER A 49 -10.89 23.89 -11.83
C SER A 49 -11.65 25.22 -11.65
N ARG A 50 -12.62 25.24 -10.72
CA ARG A 50 -13.34 26.46 -10.30
C ARG A 50 -12.67 27.19 -9.13
N TRP A 51 -11.61 26.61 -8.58
CA TRP A 51 -10.81 27.15 -7.47
C TRP A 51 -9.32 26.97 -7.78
N TYR A 52 -8.45 27.65 -7.02
CA TYR A 52 -7.01 27.43 -7.11
C TYR A 52 -6.66 25.97 -6.79
N SER A 53 -6.20 25.23 -7.79
CA SER A 53 -5.83 23.82 -7.68
C SER A 53 -4.32 23.60 -7.48
N GLY A 54 -3.48 24.58 -7.86
CA GLY A 54 -2.04 24.41 -7.95
C GLY A 54 -1.61 23.45 -9.06
N SER A 55 -0.32 23.11 -9.12
CA SER A 55 0.27 22.23 -10.13
C SER A 55 1.41 21.41 -9.55
N GLY A 56 1.71 20.27 -10.17
CA GLY A 56 2.88 19.46 -9.86
C GLY A 56 2.68 18.45 -8.73
N ILE A 57 3.80 17.99 -8.17
CA ILE A 57 3.84 17.05 -7.04
C ILE A 57 3.73 17.87 -5.75
N TYR A 58 2.50 18.16 -5.34
CA TYR A 58 2.18 19.03 -4.21
C TYR A 58 1.92 18.27 -2.89
N ARG A 59 2.09 16.94 -2.89
CA ARG A 59 1.93 16.04 -1.74
C ARG A 59 3.11 15.07 -1.67
N SER A 60 3.28 14.43 -0.52
CA SER A 60 4.36 13.46 -0.27
C SER A 60 4.39 12.33 -1.29
N VAL A 61 5.60 11.91 -1.63
CA VAL A 61 5.90 10.73 -2.44
C VAL A 61 6.67 9.75 -1.56
N HIS A 62 6.33 8.47 -1.67
CA HIS A 62 6.96 7.40 -0.91
C HIS A 62 7.49 6.33 -1.86
N LEU A 63 8.63 5.74 -1.50
CA LEU A 63 9.13 4.51 -2.10
C LEU A 63 8.97 3.39 -1.07
N SER A 64 8.26 2.34 -1.45
CA SER A 64 8.06 1.16 -0.61
C SER A 64 8.94 0.03 -1.15
N VAL A 65 9.77 -0.53 -0.28
CA VAL A 65 10.59 -1.71 -0.56
C VAL A 65 10.16 -2.79 0.42
N MET A 66 9.72 -3.93 -0.10
CA MET A 66 9.16 -5.03 0.68
C MET A 66 9.78 -6.36 0.22
N ASP A 67 9.64 -7.40 1.03
CA ASP A 67 9.92 -8.76 0.57
C ASP A 67 8.88 -9.19 -0.49
N LYS A 68 9.17 -10.24 -1.25
CA LYS A 68 8.22 -10.80 -2.25
C LYS A 68 6.95 -11.32 -1.60
N VAL A 69 7.00 -11.75 -0.34
CA VAL A 69 5.81 -12.06 0.45
C VAL A 69 5.59 -10.94 1.45
N HIS A 70 4.56 -10.13 1.24
CA HIS A 70 4.34 -8.91 2.02
C HIS A 70 2.86 -8.56 2.17
N VAL A 71 2.58 -7.62 3.08
CA VAL A 71 1.25 -7.01 3.19
C VAL A 71 1.03 -6.08 1.99
N GLY A 72 -0.13 -6.21 1.34
CA GLY A 72 -0.49 -5.37 0.21
C GLY A 72 -0.65 -3.89 0.59
N LEU A 73 -0.50 -3.00 -0.38
CA LEU A 73 -0.71 -1.56 -0.18
C LEU A 73 -2.12 -1.27 0.35
N ASN A 74 -2.23 -0.62 1.50
CA ASN A 74 -3.49 -0.41 2.22
C ASN A 74 -4.26 -1.73 2.49
N GLY A 75 -3.54 -2.84 2.64
CA GLY A 75 -4.11 -4.19 2.71
C GLY A 75 -4.74 -4.58 4.04
N THR A 76 -4.63 -3.75 5.09
CA THR A 76 -5.19 -4.06 6.40
C THR A 76 -6.51 -3.33 6.62
N LYS A 77 -7.57 -4.11 6.87
CA LYS A 77 -8.89 -3.63 7.26
C LYS A 77 -9.14 -3.97 8.73
N VAL A 78 -9.64 -2.99 9.49
CA VAL A 78 -9.98 -3.15 10.91
C VAL A 78 -11.44 -2.76 11.12
N GLU A 79 -12.20 -3.62 11.80
CA GLU A 79 -13.62 -3.42 12.11
C GLU A 79 -13.90 -3.77 13.58
N THR A 80 -14.73 -2.96 14.24
CA THR A 80 -15.14 -3.17 15.65
C THR A 80 -16.66 -3.22 15.73
N PRO A 81 -17.29 -4.34 15.35
CA PRO A 81 -18.74 -4.40 15.14
C PRO A 81 -19.57 -4.09 16.39
N ASP A 82 -19.05 -4.45 17.57
CA ASP A 82 -19.78 -4.41 18.84
C ASP A 82 -19.37 -3.22 19.74
N LEU A 83 -18.59 -2.25 19.20
CA LEU A 83 -18.02 -1.15 19.97
C LEU A 83 -19.08 -0.29 20.71
N LYS A 84 -20.30 -0.21 20.15
CA LYS A 84 -21.39 0.53 20.78
C LYS A 84 -21.91 -0.15 22.05
N SER A 85 -21.90 -1.49 22.10
CA SER A 85 -22.47 -2.29 23.18
C SER A 85 -21.46 -2.67 24.26
N ASP A 86 -20.19 -2.83 23.90
CA ASP A 86 -19.11 -3.13 24.84
C ASP A 86 -17.89 -2.25 24.55
N THR A 87 -17.52 -1.41 25.50
CA THR A 87 -16.35 -0.52 25.42
C THR A 87 -15.17 -1.01 26.27
N LYS A 88 -15.34 -2.11 27.01
CA LYS A 88 -14.30 -2.72 27.85
C LYS A 88 -13.62 -3.89 27.14
N ASN A 89 -14.40 -4.77 26.49
CA ASN A 89 -13.91 -5.90 25.72
C ASN A 89 -14.34 -5.78 24.25
N VAL A 90 -13.64 -4.95 23.48
CA VAL A 90 -14.02 -4.67 22.09
C VAL A 90 -13.53 -5.79 21.17
N THR A 91 -14.47 -6.55 20.60
CA THR A 91 -14.18 -7.44 19.46
C THR A 91 -13.59 -6.63 18.31
N THR A 92 -12.38 -6.99 17.89
CA THR A 92 -11.67 -6.33 16.80
C THR A 92 -11.38 -7.33 15.68
N ASN A 93 -12.11 -7.18 14.57
CA ASN A 93 -11.95 -8.00 13.39
C ASN A 93 -10.88 -7.36 12.49
N ILE A 94 -9.78 -8.06 12.26
CA ILE A 94 -8.70 -7.62 11.38
C ILE A 94 -8.64 -8.57 10.19
N LYS A 95 -8.58 -8.01 8.99
CA LYS A 95 -8.33 -8.74 7.75
C LYS A 95 -7.14 -8.12 7.06
N THR A 96 -6.22 -8.94 6.58
CA THR A 96 -5.00 -8.47 5.92
C THR A 96 -4.82 -9.15 4.58
N THR A 97 -4.74 -8.36 3.52
CA THR A 97 -4.33 -8.83 2.20
C THR A 97 -2.83 -9.07 2.18
N VAL A 98 -2.43 -10.32 2.04
CA VAL A 98 -1.05 -10.74 1.78
C VAL A 98 -0.86 -10.88 0.27
N GLN A 99 0.27 -10.41 -0.25
CA GLN A 99 0.70 -10.56 -1.63
C GLN A 99 1.92 -11.48 -1.66
N ASN A 100 1.90 -12.47 -2.55
CA ASN A 100 3.05 -13.30 -2.87
C ASN A 100 3.46 -13.02 -4.32
N GLU A 101 4.48 -12.19 -4.49
CA GLU A 101 5.14 -11.89 -5.77
C GLU A 101 6.35 -12.82 -6.01
N GLY A 102 6.46 -13.87 -5.21
CA GLY A 102 7.42 -14.96 -5.36
C GLY A 102 7.10 -15.90 -6.51
N ALA A 103 8.11 -16.69 -6.89
CA ALA A 103 7.95 -17.73 -7.92
C ALA A 103 7.36 -19.03 -7.36
N GLU A 104 7.36 -19.19 -6.04
CA GLU A 104 6.89 -20.38 -5.33
C GLU A 104 5.75 -20.01 -4.39
N LYS A 105 4.89 -20.99 -4.08
CA LYS A 105 3.90 -20.84 -3.02
C LYS A 105 4.57 -20.60 -1.66
N ALA A 106 3.90 -19.86 -0.79
CA ALA A 106 4.42 -19.52 0.53
C ALA A 106 3.42 -19.90 1.64
N SER A 107 3.91 -20.57 2.68
CA SER A 107 3.18 -20.79 3.93
C SER A 107 3.34 -19.56 4.82
N VAL A 108 2.26 -18.85 5.12
CA VAL A 108 2.28 -17.57 5.85
C VAL A 108 1.46 -17.65 7.13
N GLU A 109 2.03 -17.18 8.23
CA GLU A 109 1.33 -16.86 9.48
C GLU A 109 1.31 -15.34 9.66
N LEU A 110 0.17 -14.78 10.07
CA LEU A 110 0.06 -13.36 10.40
C LEU A 110 -0.09 -13.17 11.90
N THR A 111 0.80 -12.36 12.48
CA THR A 111 0.64 -11.86 13.84
C THR A 111 0.15 -10.43 13.80
N HIS A 112 -1.07 -10.19 14.27
CA HIS A 112 -1.56 -8.85 14.54
C HIS A 112 -1.24 -8.49 15.99
N ASN A 113 -0.65 -7.31 16.18
CA ASN A 113 -0.35 -6.77 17.49
C ASN A 113 -0.94 -5.36 17.59
N ILE A 114 -1.79 -5.14 18.58
CA ILE A 114 -2.42 -3.85 18.87
C ILE A 114 -1.67 -3.23 20.04
N PHE A 115 -1.20 -2.00 19.87
CA PHE A 115 -0.46 -1.26 20.88
C PHE A 115 -0.87 0.21 20.89
N LYS A 116 -0.61 0.89 22.00
CA LYS A 116 -0.88 2.33 22.12
C LYS A 116 0.09 3.11 21.23
N LYS A 117 -0.42 4.06 20.44
CA LYS A 117 0.41 4.90 19.56
C LYS A 117 1.53 5.59 20.37
N GLY A 118 2.77 5.37 19.94
CA GLY A 118 3.96 5.94 20.58
C GLY A 118 4.56 5.08 21.69
N THR A 119 4.03 3.88 21.95
CA THR A 119 4.61 2.90 22.88
C THR A 119 4.74 1.54 22.18
N GLU A 120 5.51 0.63 22.78
CA GLU A 120 5.62 -0.78 22.36
C GLU A 120 4.75 -1.71 23.22
N GLU A 121 3.95 -1.14 24.13
CA GLU A 121 3.09 -1.89 25.03
C GLU A 121 1.90 -2.47 24.26
N SER A 122 1.92 -3.80 24.07
CA SER A 122 0.83 -4.54 23.46
C SER A 122 -0.38 -4.59 24.40
N ILE A 123 -1.55 -4.27 23.86
CA ILE A 123 -2.85 -4.40 24.53
C ILE A 123 -3.65 -5.61 24.00
N GLY A 124 -3.11 -6.32 23.01
CA GLY A 124 -3.73 -7.51 22.43
C GLY A 124 -2.95 -8.01 21.23
N SER A 125 -2.87 -9.33 21.09
CA SER A 125 -2.23 -9.97 19.94
C SER A 125 -2.96 -11.25 19.54
N VAL A 126 -2.99 -11.52 18.24
CA VAL A 126 -3.52 -12.76 17.67
C VAL A 126 -2.60 -13.20 16.53
N THR A 127 -2.33 -14.49 16.47
CA THR A 127 -1.61 -15.11 15.34
C THR A 127 -2.55 -16.06 14.63
N THR A 128 -2.62 -15.98 13.31
CA THR A 128 -3.41 -16.89 12.49
C THR A 128 -2.74 -18.26 12.43
N GLN A 129 -3.49 -19.30 12.05
CA GLN A 129 -2.86 -20.51 11.54
C GLN A 129 -2.15 -20.21 10.22
N ALA A 130 -1.17 -21.05 9.87
CA ALA A 130 -0.50 -20.97 8.59
C ALA A 130 -1.49 -21.13 7.43
N GLN A 131 -1.38 -20.25 6.43
CA GLN A 131 -2.14 -20.31 5.20
C GLN A 131 -1.19 -20.27 4.00
N GLU A 132 -1.47 -21.10 3.00
CA GLU A 132 -0.73 -21.10 1.74
C GLU A 132 -1.20 -19.94 0.86
N VAL A 133 -0.28 -19.11 0.40
CA VAL A 133 -0.52 -18.08 -0.62
C VAL A 133 0.22 -18.49 -1.89
N GLU A 134 -0.55 -18.78 -2.94
CA GLU A 134 0.00 -19.20 -4.24
C GLU A 134 0.91 -18.15 -4.87
N ALA A 135 1.89 -18.60 -5.66
CA ALA A 135 2.81 -17.73 -6.38
C ALA A 135 2.06 -16.75 -7.31
N GLY A 136 2.44 -15.47 -7.26
CA GLY A 136 1.82 -14.39 -8.03
C GLY A 136 0.37 -14.08 -7.64
N LYS A 137 -0.10 -14.52 -6.47
CA LYS A 137 -1.46 -14.29 -5.98
C LYS A 137 -1.48 -13.42 -4.73
N SER A 138 -2.66 -12.87 -4.46
CA SER A 138 -2.98 -12.25 -3.19
C SER A 138 -4.09 -13.02 -2.49
N GLN A 139 -4.03 -13.02 -1.16
CA GLN A 139 -5.00 -13.69 -0.31
C GLN A 139 -5.35 -12.80 0.87
N VAL A 140 -6.65 -12.71 1.18
CA VAL A 140 -7.11 -12.07 2.41
C VAL A 140 -7.08 -13.12 3.51
N ILE A 141 -6.27 -12.85 4.51
CA ILE A 141 -6.12 -13.64 5.73
C ILE A 141 -6.87 -12.94 6.87
#